data_AF-A0A317YI53-F1
#
_entry.id   AF-A0A317YI53-F1
#
_cell.length_a   1.000
_cell.length_b   1.000
_cell.length_c   1.000
_cell.angle_alpha   90.00
_cell.angle_beta   90.00
_cell.angle_gamma   90.00
#
_symmetry.space_group_name_H-M   'P 1'
#
loop_
_entity.id
_entity.type
_entity.pdbx_description
1 polymer ?
#
loop_
_entity_poly.entity_id
_entity_poly.type
_entity_poly.pdbx_seq_one_letter_code
_entity_poly.pdbx_strand_id
1 'polypeptide(L)'
;MANRVFCSSKSQDSTLQQLTSDTTIEVAIDIPFPFRAIPVEAIESSGRQVLEQLLRVMLPRFLKQLVKDYQAWASGDASRKPLGTGEI
;
A
#
# COMPACT_ATOMS: atom_id res chain seq x y z
N MET A 1 13.00 5.58 -2.34
CA MET A 1 11.62 6.06 -2.59
C MET A 1 11.30 7.21 -1.66
N ALA A 2 10.69 8.29 -2.15
CA ALA A 2 10.17 9.38 -1.33
C ALA A 2 8.65 9.39 -1.44
N ASN A 3 7.94 9.11 -0.33
CA ASN A 3 6.49 9.24 -0.28
C ASN A 3 6.14 10.73 -0.25
N ARG A 4 5.43 11.22 -1.28
CA ARG A 4 4.98 12.60 -1.36
C ARG A 4 3.54 12.67 -0.89
N VAL A 5 3.34 13.25 0.29
CA VAL A 5 2.03 13.44 0.88
C VAL A 5 1.55 14.86 0.59
N PHE A 6 0.40 15.00 -0.04
CA PHE A 6 -0.22 16.29 -0.33
C PHE A 6 -1.51 16.44 0.49
N CYS A 7 -1.72 17.62 1.06
CA CYS A 7 -2.98 18.00 1.70
C CYS A 7 -3.63 19.08 0.85
N SER A 8 -4.76 18.77 0.20
CA SER A 8 -5.54 19.77 -0.54
C SER A 8 -6.67 20.28 0.33
N SER A 9 -6.63 21.55 0.74
CA SER A 9 -7.78 22.22 1.34
C SER A 9 -8.77 22.60 0.23
N LYS A 10 -9.74 21.74 -0.08
CA LYS A 10 -10.88 22.15 -0.89
C LYS A 10 -11.87 22.89 0.01
N SER A 11 -12.13 24.15 -0.36
CA SER A 11 -13.24 25.05 -0.02
C SER A 11 -13.85 24.96 1.39
N GLN A 12 -14.00 26.12 2.02
CA GLN A 12 -14.45 26.40 3.40
C GLN A 12 -15.70 25.65 3.93
N ASP A 13 -16.44 24.90 3.11
CA ASP A 13 -17.65 24.18 3.51
C ASP A 13 -17.48 22.64 3.63
N SER A 14 -16.30 22.09 3.34
CA SER A 14 -16.05 20.65 3.52
C SER A 14 -15.28 20.37 4.81
N THR A 15 -15.93 19.71 5.77
CA THR A 15 -15.32 19.26 7.04
C THR A 15 -14.37 18.06 6.85
N LEU A 16 -14.24 17.54 5.62
CA LEU A 16 -13.44 16.37 5.29
C LEU A 16 -12.11 16.77 4.66
N GLN A 17 -11.02 16.57 5.41
CA GLN A 17 -9.66 16.69 4.89
C GLN A 17 -9.27 15.39 4.17
N GLN A 18 -8.82 15.50 2.91
CA GLN A 18 -8.41 14.37 2.08
C GLN A 18 -6.88 14.26 2.04
N LEU A 19 -6.35 13.11 2.44
CA LEU A 19 -4.95 12.74 2.27
C LEU A 19 -4.81 11.89 1.00
N THR A 20 -4.02 12.35 0.03
CA THR A 20 -3.71 11.60 -1.19
C THR A 20 -2.23 11.23 -1.18
N SER A 21 -1.91 9.97 -1.48
CA SER A 21 -0.54 9.47 -1.57
C SER A 21 -0.40 8.65 -2.85
N ASP A 22 0.59 9.02 -3.66
CA ASP A 22 1.02 8.25 -4.81
C ASP A 22 2.15 7.31 -4.39
N THR A 23 2.06 6.04 -4.78
CA THR A 23 3.07 5.01 -4.49
C THR A 23 3.31 4.15 -5.71
N THR A 24 4.57 4.02 -6.11
CA THR A 24 5.02 3.06 -7.13
C THR A 24 5.62 1.85 -6.43
N ILE A 25 5.36 0.63 -6.91
CA ILE A 25 5.99 -0.60 -6.40
C ILE A 25 6.73 -1.26 -7.56
N GLU A 26 8.04 -1.37 -7.45
CA GLU A 26 8.88 -2.08 -8.43
C GLU A 26 9.27 -3.45 -7.86
N VAL A 27 9.09 -4.51 -8.65
CA VAL A 27 9.41 -5.89 -8.26
C VAL A 27 10.38 -6.46 -9.29
N ALA A 28 11.60 -6.75 -8.84
CA ALA A 28 12.60 -7.47 -9.63
C ALA A 28 12.58 -8.95 -9.23
N ILE A 29 12.56 -9.83 -10.22
CA ILE A 29 12.56 -11.29 -10.02
C ILE A 29 13.82 -11.84 -10.68
N ASP A 30 14.63 -12.58 -9.92
CA ASP A 30 15.75 -13.34 -10.46
C ASP A 30 15.31 -14.78 -10.72
N ILE A 31 15.57 -15.31 -11.92
CA ILE A 31 15.08 -16.61 -12.37
C ILE A 31 16.22 -17.64 -12.30
N PRO A 32 16.15 -18.63 -11.39
CA PRO A 32 17.21 -19.62 -11.27
C PRO A 32 17.26 -20.55 -12.48
N PHE A 33 18.44 -21.16 -12.69
CA PHE A 33 18.81 -21.91 -13.89
C PHE A 33 17.77 -22.94 -14.42
N PRO A 34 17.06 -23.73 -13.59
CA PRO A 34 16.08 -24.68 -14.15
C PRO A 34 14.85 -24.03 -14.79
N PHE A 35 14.56 -22.75 -14.49
CA PHE A 35 13.36 -22.06 -14.98
C PHE A 35 13.64 -21.08 -16.13
N ARG A 36 14.90 -20.91 -16.55
CA ARG A 36 15.27 -20.03 -17.67
C ARG A 36 14.77 -20.51 -19.04
N ALA A 37 14.35 -21.77 -19.14
CA ALA A 37 13.72 -22.32 -20.36
C ALA A 37 12.27 -21.85 -20.53
N ILE A 38 11.64 -21.32 -19.48
CA ILE A 38 10.32 -20.71 -19.56
C ILE A 38 10.49 -19.31 -20.16
N PRO A 39 9.69 -18.92 -21.17
CA PRO A 39 9.70 -17.57 -21.70
C PRO A 39 9.53 -16.52 -20.59
N VAL A 40 10.35 -15.47 -20.62
CA VAL A 40 10.35 -14.41 -19.58
C VAL A 40 8.97 -13.77 -19.48
N GLU A 41 8.31 -13.56 -20.62
CA GLU A 41 6.97 -12.96 -20.71
C GLU A 41 5.92 -13.81 -19.99
N ALA A 42 6.07 -15.14 -19.99
CA ALA A 42 5.18 -16.05 -19.26
C ALA A 42 5.40 -15.97 -17.74
N ILE A 43 6.65 -15.81 -17.29
CA ILE A 43 6.98 -15.62 -15.87
C ILE A 43 6.51 -14.24 -15.40
N GLU A 44 6.73 -13.19 -16.19
CA GLU A 44 6.30 -11.83 -15.86
C GLU A 44 4.78 -11.71 -15.80
N SER A 45 4.06 -12.32 -16.76
CA SER A 45 2.60 -12.27 -16.77
C SER A 45 1.97 -13.01 -15.59
N SER A 46 2.46 -14.21 -15.26
CA SER A 46 2.01 -14.96 -14.09
C SER A 46 2.40 -14.28 -12.78
N GLY A 47 3.64 -13.77 -12.67
CA GLY A 47 4.11 -12.99 -11.53
C GLY A 47 3.29 -11.72 -11.31
N ARG A 48 2.99 -10.97 -12.38
CA ARG A 48 2.08 -9.81 -12.33
C ARG A 48 0.70 -10.18 -11.82
N GLN A 49 0.12 -11.27 -12.31
CA GLN A 49 -1.20 -11.72 -11.85
C GLN A 49 -1.23 -12.05 -10.35
N VAL A 50 -0.19 -12.72 -9.84
CA VAL A 50 -0.05 -13.00 -8.40
C VAL A 50 0.11 -11.69 -7.61
N LEU A 51 0.96 -10.78 -8.08
CA LEU A 51 1.21 -9.50 -7.42
C LEU A 51 -0.08 -8.64 -7.39
N GLU A 52 -0.82 -8.59 -8.50
CA GLU A 52 -2.10 -7.89 -8.59
C GLU A 52 -3.13 -8.44 -7.60
N GLN A 53 -3.23 -9.78 -7.48
CA GLN A 53 -4.11 -10.41 -6.51
C GLN A 53 -3.70 -10.11 -5.06
N LEU A 54 -2.40 -10.18 -4.77
CA LEU A 54 -1.85 -9.87 -3.45
C LEU A 54 -2.14 -8.41 -3.08
N LEU A 55 -1.86 -7.48 -3.99
CA LEU A 55 -2.12 -6.05 -3.79
C LEU A 55 -3.61 -5.77 -3.61
N ARG A 56 -4.48 -6.42 -4.37
CA ARG A 56 -5.94 -6.26 -4.24
C ARG A 56 -6.46 -6.61 -2.84
N VAL A 57 -5.78 -7.50 -2.11
CA VAL A 57 -6.14 -7.90 -0.75
C VAL A 57 -5.38 -7.09 0.31
N MET A 58 -4.07 -6.95 0.15
CA MET A 58 -3.19 -6.33 1.15
C MET A 58 -3.32 -4.80 1.17
N LEU A 59 -3.43 -4.15 0.01
CA LEU A 59 -3.45 -2.69 -0.06
C LEU A 59 -4.66 -2.06 0.66
N PRO A 60 -5.91 -2.52 0.46
CA PRO A 60 -7.05 -1.96 1.19
C PRO A 60 -6.94 -2.14 2.71
N ARG A 61 -6.35 -3.26 3.16
CA ARG A 61 -6.11 -3.55 4.58
C ARG A 61 -5.09 -2.60 5.18
N PHE A 62 -3.96 -2.45 4.49
CA PHE A 62 -2.92 -1.51 4.87
C PHE A 62 -3.47 -0.09 4.98
N LEU A 63 -4.22 0.38 3.99
CA LEU A 63 -4.82 1.73 4.02
C LEU A 63 -5.81 1.91 5.18
N LYS A 64 -6.66 0.91 5.48
CA LYS A 64 -7.54 0.96 6.66
C LYS A 64 -6.76 1.08 7.96
N GLN A 65 -5.67 0.34 8.09
CA GLN A 65 -4.82 0.39 9.28
C GLN A 65 -4.09 1.73 9.38
N LEU A 66 -3.57 2.24 8.26
CA LEU A 66 -2.91 3.54 8.19
C LEU A 66 -3.81 4.68 8.66
N VAL A 67 -5.10 4.65 8.29
CA VAL A 67 -6.08 5.64 8.76
C VAL A 67 -6.24 5.60 10.28
N LYS A 68 -6.35 4.39 10.87
CA LYS A 68 -6.45 4.24 12.34
C LYS A 68 -5.21 4.77 13.05
N ASP A 69 -4.04 4.43 12.54
CA ASP A 69 -2.76 4.86 13.11
C ASP A 69 -2.61 6.39 13.04
N TYR A 70 -3.05 7.01 11.94
CA TYR A 70 -3.05 8.47 11.81
C TYR A 70 -4.03 9.16 12.77
N GLN A 71 -5.24 8.62 12.95
CA GLN A 71 -6.23 9.14 13.90
C GLN A 71 -5.72 9.08 15.34
N ALA A 72 -5.04 8.00 15.72
CA ALA A 72 -4.42 7.85 17.04
C ALA A 72 -3.32 8.89 17.26
N TRP A 73 -2.45 9.06 16.26
CA TRP A 73 -1.41 10.08 16.29
C TRP A 73 -2.00 11.49 16.41
N ALA A 74 -3.01 11.82 15.60
CA ALA A 74 -3.64 13.15 15.59
C ALA A 74 -4.43 13.45 16.88
N SER A 75 -4.95 12.44 17.56
CA SER A 75 -5.65 12.59 18.86
C SER A 75 -4.70 12.66 20.06
N GLY A 76 -3.38 12.60 19.84
CA GLY A 76 -2.38 12.76 20.88
C GLY A 76 -2.04 11.47 21.64
N ASP A 77 -2.46 10.30 21.14
CA ASP A 77 -2.04 9.02 21.70
C ASP A 77 -0.57 8.74 21.35
N ALA A 78 0.32 8.96 22.31
CA ALA A 78 1.75 8.69 22.18
C ALA A 78 2.12 7.21 22.35
N SER A 79 1.15 6.32 22.63
CA SER A 79 1.42 4.94 23.04
C SER A 79 2.09 4.09 21.97
N ARG A 80 2.18 4.56 20.70
CA ARG A 80 2.71 3.85 19.53
C ARG A 80 2.21 2.40 19.41
N LYS A 81 1.10 2.08 20.08
CA LYS A 81 0.52 0.76 20.07
C LYS A 81 -0.12 0.54 18.70
N PRO A 82 0.16 -0.58 18.03
CA PRO A 82 -0.56 -0.91 16.82
C PRO A 82 -2.05 -1.07 17.16
N LEU A 83 -2.90 -0.24 16.56
CA LEU A 83 -4.36 -0.32 16.72
C LEU A 83 -5.00 -1.27 15.69
N GLY A 84 -4.19 -1.85 14.81
CA GLY A 84 -4.60 -2.95 13.95
C GLY A 84 -4.84 -4.21 14.77
N THR A 85 -6.04 -4.80 14.64
CA THR A 85 -6.42 -6.04 15.32
C THR A 85 -5.87 -7.30 14.61
N GLY A 86 -5.32 -7.16 13.40
CA GLY A 86 -4.85 -8.30 12.59
C GLY A 86 -5.97 -9.24 12.12
N GLU A 87 -7.24 -8.92 12.40
CA GLU A 87 -8.39 -9.72 12.00
C GLU A 87 -8.64 -9.57 10.48
N ILE A 88 -8.92 -10.73 9.85
CA ILE A 88 -8.91 -10.96 8.40
C ILE A 88 -10.24 -10.57 7.76
#